data_AF-A0A661BHF9-F1
#
_entry.id   AF-A0A661BHF9-F1
#
_cell.length_a   1.000
_cell.length_b   1.000
_cell.length_c   1.000
_cell.angle_alpha   90.00
_cell.angle_beta   90.00
_cell.angle_gamma   90.00
#
_symmetry.space_group_name_H-M   'P 1'
#
loop_
_entity.id
_entity.type
_entity.pdbx_description
1 polymer ?
#
loop_
_entity_poly.entity_id
_entity_poly.type
_entity_poly.pdbx_seq_one_letter_code
_entity_poly.pdbx_strand_id
1 'polypeptide(L)'
;MKQPKPKAAPGKAGQAASLKALHAALDRLPVAFALFDAERQLAAWNAPFAALGRFPTSTLKPGVSFAQFQDRDADLKRRATSPHDVTLPTGKILQATRKRVPPGQLLVSYEDVTDARLASDEATQALAQQTAMSEILRVISSSPTDIQPVLDAIAEGSARLCEAVDAVVWQVEGDILRCRAHCGPIDAPEEWTIPIDRGSGAGRAVADRQTIHVLDMAAETKEYPEGSAYANRYGFRTMLSAPLLSEGVPIGTILIRRKDVRAFSDKHVALLQTFADQAVIAMENTRLFKETEEALERQTATAEILKFISTSTTDLQQVMDTLVKSAARLCGATDSVVQRVEGDSLKIYAQYGSGVLDTVGTTVPIELQSVAGRAVLERQPIHIPDLMAMPEDEYAWAKATGVKYDYRAMLAVPMLSRGVGLGTIGIRRKEAGAFS
;
A
#
# COMPACT_ATOMS: atom_id res chain seq x y z
N MET A 1 14.00 -40.28 90.42
CA MET A 1 14.23 -39.28 89.34
C MET A 1 13.06 -38.31 89.33
N LYS A 2 13.30 -37.01 89.58
CA LYS A 2 12.27 -35.97 89.58
C LYS A 2 11.91 -35.62 88.13
N GLN A 3 10.63 -35.72 87.77
CA GLN A 3 10.09 -35.27 86.48
C GLN A 3 10.19 -33.74 86.33
N PRO A 4 10.49 -33.20 85.14
CA PRO A 4 10.53 -31.76 84.90
C PRO A 4 9.11 -31.19 84.70
N LYS A 5 8.87 -30.01 85.29
CA LYS A 5 7.63 -29.23 85.18
C LYS A 5 7.33 -28.78 83.73
N PRO A 6 6.05 -28.64 83.33
CA PRO A 6 5.68 -28.15 82.01
C PRO A 6 6.02 -26.65 81.85
N LYS A 7 6.62 -26.30 80.71
CA LYS A 7 6.86 -24.90 80.30
C LYS A 7 5.52 -24.16 80.21
N ALA A 8 5.43 -23.04 80.93
CA ALA A 8 4.26 -22.16 80.90
C ALA A 8 3.97 -21.66 79.48
N ALA A 9 2.71 -21.77 79.06
CA ALA A 9 2.21 -21.13 77.85
C ALA A 9 2.43 -19.61 77.92
N PRO A 10 2.81 -18.93 76.83
CA PRO A 10 3.04 -17.50 76.87
C PRO A 10 1.73 -16.78 77.21
N GLY A 11 1.75 -15.95 78.26
CA GLY A 11 0.59 -15.17 78.69
C GLY A 11 0.12 -14.19 77.61
N LYS A 12 -1.14 -13.75 77.69
CA LYS A 12 -1.83 -12.85 76.73
C LYS A 12 -0.99 -11.64 76.26
N ALA A 13 -0.08 -11.12 77.09
CA ALA A 13 0.84 -10.04 76.74
C ALA A 13 1.94 -10.45 75.72
N GLY A 14 2.44 -11.68 75.77
CA GLY A 14 3.41 -12.21 74.81
C GLY A 14 2.81 -12.52 73.45
N GLN A 15 1.55 -12.96 73.39
CA GLN A 15 0.79 -13.09 72.15
C GLN A 15 0.54 -11.72 71.50
N ALA A 16 0.17 -10.69 72.27
CA ALA A 16 -0.05 -9.34 71.77
C ALA A 16 1.24 -8.69 71.21
N ALA A 17 2.39 -8.90 71.87
CA ALA A 17 3.68 -8.41 71.38
C ALA A 17 4.13 -9.10 70.07
N SER A 18 3.90 -10.41 69.96
CA SER A 18 4.21 -11.19 68.75
C SER A 18 3.31 -10.80 67.56
N LEU A 19 2.03 -10.52 67.82
CA LEU A 19 1.08 -10.03 66.81
C LEU A 19 1.43 -8.61 66.32
N LYS A 20 1.96 -7.76 67.20
CA LYS A 20 2.39 -6.39 66.89
C LYS A 20 3.67 -6.37 66.05
N ALA A 21 4.62 -7.26 66.35
CA ALA A 21 5.83 -7.44 65.54
C ALA A 21 5.51 -8.02 64.15
N LEU A 22 4.56 -8.95 64.07
CA LEU A 22 4.07 -9.50 62.80
C LEU A 22 3.40 -8.43 61.93
N HIS A 23 2.50 -7.61 62.49
CA HIS A 23 1.91 -6.47 61.74
C HIS A 23 2.97 -5.47 61.27
N ALA A 24 3.95 -5.12 62.10
CA ALA A 24 5.01 -4.18 61.72
C ALA A 24 5.94 -4.72 60.62
N ALA A 25 6.17 -6.03 60.57
CA ALA A 25 6.93 -6.67 59.49
C ALA A 25 6.13 -6.72 58.18
N LEU A 26 4.82 -6.94 58.31
CA LEU A 26 3.88 -7.03 57.19
C LEU A 26 3.54 -5.67 56.57
N ASP A 27 3.55 -4.59 57.35
CA ASP A 27 3.39 -3.21 56.86
C ASP A 27 4.56 -2.71 56.00
N ARG A 28 5.71 -3.38 56.08
CA ARG A 28 6.88 -3.08 55.22
C ARG A 28 6.78 -3.72 53.84
N LEU A 29 5.83 -4.62 53.62
CA LEU A 29 5.62 -5.22 52.31
C LEU A 29 4.86 -4.24 51.42
N PRO A 30 5.32 -4.01 50.17
CA PRO A 30 4.67 -3.09 49.23
C PRO A 30 3.35 -3.65 48.65
N VAL A 31 2.95 -4.86 49.05
CA VAL A 31 1.76 -5.55 48.57
C VAL A 31 0.65 -5.43 49.62
N ALA A 32 -0.54 -5.04 49.20
CA ALA A 32 -1.71 -5.03 50.07
C ALA A 32 -2.16 -6.46 50.37
N PHE A 33 -2.28 -6.85 51.63
CA PHE A 33 -2.80 -8.19 51.96
C PHE A 33 -3.72 -8.20 53.19
N ALA A 34 -4.58 -9.21 53.22
CA ALA A 34 -5.37 -9.62 54.36
C ALA A 34 -5.25 -11.13 54.55
N LEU A 35 -5.03 -11.54 55.80
CA LEU A 35 -4.93 -12.92 56.22
C LEU A 35 -6.18 -13.28 57.02
N PHE A 36 -6.81 -14.39 56.64
CA PHE A 36 -7.94 -14.98 57.34
C PHE A 36 -7.49 -16.30 57.97
N ASP A 37 -7.93 -16.58 59.19
CA ASP A 37 -7.66 -17.83 59.90
C ASP A 37 -8.39 -19.04 59.30
N ALA A 38 -8.24 -20.21 59.92
CA ALA A 38 -8.86 -21.46 59.45
C ALA A 38 -10.39 -21.39 59.50
N GLU A 39 -10.95 -20.59 60.42
CA GLU A 39 -12.36 -20.27 60.61
C GLU A 39 -12.86 -19.14 59.69
N ARG A 40 -12.03 -18.70 58.74
CA ARG A 40 -12.33 -17.63 57.76
C ARG A 40 -12.60 -16.28 58.40
N GLN A 41 -12.02 -16.00 59.57
CA GLN A 41 -12.09 -14.70 60.22
C GLN A 41 -10.84 -13.88 59.92
N LEU A 42 -11.00 -12.57 59.74
CA LEU A 42 -9.88 -11.67 59.52
C LEU A 42 -8.93 -11.73 60.73
N ALA A 43 -7.70 -12.17 60.50
CA ALA A 43 -6.67 -12.34 61.52
C ALA A 43 -5.61 -11.22 61.47
N ALA A 44 -5.25 -10.76 60.27
CA ALA A 44 -4.30 -9.66 60.08
C ALA A 44 -4.50 -8.98 58.73
N TRP A 45 -4.10 -7.72 58.61
CA TRP A 45 -4.02 -6.95 57.37
C TRP A 45 -2.96 -5.86 57.50
N ASN A 46 -2.46 -5.32 56.39
CA ASN A 46 -1.48 -4.23 56.43
C ASN A 46 -2.07 -2.88 56.01
N ALA A 47 -1.31 -1.81 56.26
CA ALA A 47 -1.69 -0.44 55.89
C ALA A 47 -1.99 -0.28 54.39
N PRO A 48 -1.21 -0.84 53.44
CA PRO A 48 -1.57 -0.84 52.03
C PRO A 48 -2.95 -1.44 51.73
N PHE A 49 -3.33 -2.53 52.40
CA PHE A 49 -4.67 -3.13 52.23
C PHE A 49 -5.80 -2.22 52.69
N ALA A 50 -5.61 -1.53 53.83
CA ALA A 50 -6.57 -0.54 54.31
C ALA A 50 -6.67 0.68 53.39
N ALA A 51 -5.55 1.09 52.79
CA ALA A 51 -5.46 2.23 51.90
C ALA A 51 -6.07 1.98 50.50
N LEU A 52 -6.38 0.73 50.13
CA LEU A 52 -7.05 0.41 48.86
C LEU A 52 -8.43 1.09 48.72
N GLY A 53 -9.06 1.50 49.82
CA GLY A 53 -10.38 2.14 49.82
C GLY A 53 -11.54 1.23 49.43
N ARG A 54 -11.28 -0.07 49.16
CA ARG A 54 -12.29 -1.07 48.78
C ARG A 54 -13.20 -1.49 49.93
N PHE A 55 -12.72 -1.38 51.17
CA PHE A 55 -13.44 -1.82 52.36
C PHE A 55 -13.47 -0.68 53.39
N PRO A 56 -14.63 -0.36 54.00
CA PRO A 56 -14.68 0.62 55.07
C PRO A 56 -13.81 0.21 56.26
N THR A 57 -13.17 1.18 56.92
CA THR A 57 -12.36 0.95 58.13
C THR A 57 -13.13 0.25 59.25
N SER A 58 -14.46 0.35 59.27
CA SER A 58 -15.33 -0.38 60.21
C SER A 58 -15.32 -1.90 60.01
N THR A 59 -14.99 -2.38 58.81
CA THR A 59 -14.90 -3.82 58.46
C THR A 59 -13.49 -4.40 58.65
N LEU A 60 -12.47 -3.56 58.81
CA LEU A 60 -11.08 -3.97 59.05
C LEU A 60 -10.83 -4.13 60.55
N LYS A 61 -11.39 -5.19 61.14
CA LYS A 61 -11.23 -5.55 62.56
C LYS A 61 -11.05 -7.06 62.71
N PRO A 62 -10.29 -7.54 63.71
CA PRO A 62 -10.14 -8.97 63.93
C PRO A 62 -11.49 -9.63 64.19
N GLY A 63 -11.71 -10.82 63.62
CA GLY A 63 -12.96 -11.58 63.83
C GLY A 63 -14.11 -11.26 62.86
N VAL A 64 -13.89 -10.41 61.85
CA VAL A 64 -14.87 -10.19 60.76
C VAL A 64 -14.78 -11.34 59.77
N SER A 65 -15.91 -11.94 59.39
CA SER A 65 -15.89 -13.14 58.55
C SER A 65 -15.59 -12.80 57.09
N PHE A 66 -14.90 -13.70 56.40
CA PHE A 66 -14.59 -13.57 54.97
C PHE A 66 -15.86 -13.38 54.13
N ALA A 67 -16.98 -14.03 54.51
CA ALA A 67 -18.26 -13.86 53.84
C ALA A 67 -18.74 -12.40 53.82
N GLN A 68 -18.51 -11.63 54.89
CA GLN A 68 -18.86 -10.21 54.94
C GLN A 68 -18.00 -9.35 54.00
N PHE A 69 -16.75 -9.75 53.73
CA PHE A 69 -15.92 -9.15 52.70
C PHE A 69 -16.41 -9.52 51.29
N GLN A 70 -16.82 -10.77 51.10
CA GLN A 70 -17.40 -11.23 49.83
C GLN A 70 -18.70 -10.50 49.49
N ASP A 71 -19.57 -10.25 50.46
CA ASP A 71 -20.84 -9.55 50.22
C ASP A 71 -20.66 -8.12 49.70
N ARG A 72 -19.56 -7.47 50.08
CA ARG A 72 -19.23 -6.08 49.73
C ARG A 72 -18.37 -5.95 48.49
N ASP A 73 -17.71 -7.03 48.08
CA ASP A 73 -16.81 -7.03 46.94
C ASP A 73 -17.10 -8.25 46.06
N ALA A 74 -17.73 -7.98 44.91
CA ALA A 74 -18.13 -9.01 43.96
C ALA A 74 -16.93 -9.83 43.46
N ASP A 75 -15.72 -9.27 43.43
CA ASP A 75 -14.54 -10.02 43.03
C ASP A 75 -14.20 -11.08 44.07
N LEU A 76 -14.36 -10.76 45.36
CA LEU A 76 -14.18 -11.72 46.46
C LEU A 76 -15.20 -12.87 46.45
N LYS A 77 -16.36 -12.71 45.77
CA LYS A 77 -17.32 -13.81 45.55
C LYS A 77 -16.83 -14.84 44.52
N ARG A 78 -15.93 -14.48 43.59
CA ARG A 78 -15.40 -15.40 42.58
C ARG A 78 -14.62 -16.53 43.26
N ARG A 79 -14.89 -17.79 42.92
CA ARG A 79 -14.06 -18.96 43.32
C ARG A 79 -12.76 -19.03 42.49
N ALA A 80 -12.12 -17.90 42.22
CA ALA A 80 -10.89 -17.87 41.43
C ALA A 80 -9.71 -18.28 42.30
N THR A 81 -9.12 -19.43 42.00
CA THR A 81 -7.82 -19.88 42.54
C THR A 81 -6.64 -19.28 41.78
N SER A 82 -6.89 -18.72 40.59
CA SER A 82 -5.89 -18.04 39.77
C SER A 82 -5.88 -16.53 40.03
N PRO A 83 -4.71 -15.87 39.87
CA PRO A 83 -4.64 -14.42 39.87
C PRO A 83 -5.60 -13.82 38.83
N HIS A 84 -6.26 -12.72 39.18
CA HIS A 84 -7.13 -11.98 38.26
C HIS A 84 -7.04 -10.49 38.52
N ASP A 85 -7.25 -9.71 37.47
CA ASP A 85 -7.16 -8.27 37.55
C ASP A 85 -8.48 -7.67 38.04
N VAL A 86 -8.35 -6.60 38.82
CA VAL A 86 -9.46 -5.77 39.23
C VAL A 86 -9.13 -4.30 38.99
N THR A 87 -9.98 -3.64 38.24
CA THR A 87 -9.90 -2.19 38.02
C THR A 87 -10.68 -1.45 39.10
N LEU A 88 -10.00 -0.57 39.83
CA LEU A 88 -10.63 0.34 40.79
C LEU A 88 -11.31 1.51 40.08
N PRO A 89 -12.30 2.19 40.70
CA PRO A 89 -12.91 3.40 40.16
C PRO A 89 -11.90 4.54 39.89
N THR A 90 -10.74 4.49 40.56
CA THR A 90 -9.63 5.44 40.35
C THR A 90 -8.82 5.16 39.09
N GLY A 91 -9.13 4.09 38.33
CA GLY A 91 -8.38 3.66 37.14
C GLY A 91 -7.20 2.73 37.41
N LYS A 92 -6.85 2.47 38.67
CA LYS A 92 -5.78 1.54 39.03
C LYS A 92 -6.16 0.09 38.76
N ILE A 93 -5.23 -0.72 38.27
CA ILE A 93 -5.41 -2.15 38.02
C ILE A 93 -4.64 -2.93 39.08
N LEU A 94 -5.36 -3.71 39.87
CA LEU A 94 -4.80 -4.55 40.92
C LEU A 94 -4.89 -6.03 40.53
N GLN A 95 -3.80 -6.78 40.68
CA GLN A 95 -3.84 -8.23 40.56
C GLN A 95 -4.21 -8.84 41.92
N ALA A 96 -5.40 -9.42 41.99
CA ALA A 96 -5.90 -10.10 43.19
C ALA A 96 -5.49 -11.58 43.18
N THR A 97 -4.80 -12.01 44.23
CA THR A 97 -4.37 -13.40 44.42
C THR A 97 -4.92 -13.96 45.71
N ARG A 98 -5.37 -15.23 45.67
CA ARG A 98 -5.83 -15.96 46.85
C ARG A 98 -5.06 -17.25 47.02
N LYS A 99 -4.37 -17.39 48.15
CA LYS A 99 -3.58 -18.59 48.47
C LYS A 99 -4.00 -19.16 49.80
N ARG A 100 -4.12 -20.49 49.88
CA ARG A 100 -4.26 -21.18 51.16
C ARG A 100 -2.88 -21.36 51.77
N VAL A 101 -2.70 -20.91 53.00
CA VAL A 101 -1.43 -21.03 53.73
C VAL A 101 -1.63 -22.06 54.85
N PRO A 102 -0.80 -23.10 54.93
CA PRO A 102 -0.89 -24.09 56.02
C PRO A 102 -0.70 -23.43 57.41
N PRO A 103 -1.47 -23.84 58.45
CA PRO A 103 -2.54 -24.83 58.45
C PRO A 103 -3.92 -24.17 58.25
N GLY A 104 -4.40 -24.11 57.00
CA GLY A 104 -5.81 -23.76 56.68
C GLY A 104 -6.14 -22.28 56.53
N GLN A 105 -5.19 -21.37 56.72
CA GLN A 105 -5.39 -19.92 56.58
C GLN A 105 -5.61 -19.53 55.11
N LEU A 106 -6.31 -18.41 54.88
CA LEU A 106 -6.48 -17.82 53.55
C LEU A 106 -5.75 -16.48 53.50
N LEU A 107 -4.76 -16.37 52.62
CA LEU A 107 -4.12 -15.11 52.28
C LEU A 107 -4.77 -14.53 51.02
N VAL A 108 -5.23 -13.28 51.12
CA VAL A 108 -5.68 -12.46 49.99
C VAL A 108 -4.67 -11.35 49.81
N SER A 109 -4.11 -11.20 48.62
CA SER A 109 -3.19 -10.12 48.28
C SER A 109 -3.64 -9.37 47.03
N TYR A 110 -3.34 -8.08 47.00
CA TYR A 110 -3.54 -7.18 45.88
C TYR A 110 -2.21 -6.48 45.57
N GLU A 111 -1.77 -6.62 44.33
CA GLU A 111 -0.57 -5.95 43.82
C GLU A 111 -0.98 -4.92 42.78
N ASP A 112 -0.44 -3.71 42.87
CA ASP A 112 -0.67 -2.68 41.85
C ASP A 112 0.13 -3.04 40.60
N VAL A 113 -0.57 -3.45 39.56
CA VAL A 113 0.02 -3.86 38.28
C VAL A 113 -0.33 -2.87 37.17
N THR A 114 -0.79 -1.67 37.52
CA THR A 114 -1.25 -0.66 36.56
C THR A 114 -0.18 -0.39 35.50
N ASP A 115 1.03 -0.02 35.92
CA ASP A 115 2.13 0.30 35.00
C ASP A 115 2.53 -0.92 34.15
N ALA A 116 2.58 -2.11 34.76
CA ALA A 116 2.92 -3.34 34.06
C ALA A 116 1.87 -3.74 33.01
N ARG A 117 0.58 -3.52 33.30
CA ARG A 117 -0.52 -3.78 32.36
C ARG A 117 -0.53 -2.77 31.22
N LEU A 118 -0.38 -1.49 31.53
CA LEU A 118 -0.28 -0.44 30.51
C LEU A 118 0.92 -0.69 29.58
N ALA A 119 2.09 -0.98 30.14
CA ALA A 119 3.28 -1.29 29.35
C ALA A 119 3.12 -2.59 28.52
N SER A 120 2.48 -3.62 29.07
CA SER A 120 2.18 -4.86 28.35
C SER A 120 1.21 -4.62 27.19
N ASP A 121 0.18 -3.79 27.39
CA ASP A 121 -0.80 -3.45 26.36
C ASP A 121 -0.15 -2.61 25.26
N GLU A 122 0.68 -1.62 25.62
CA GLU A 122 1.48 -0.83 24.67
C GLU A 122 2.44 -1.71 23.87
N ALA A 123 3.16 -2.62 24.52
CA ALA A 123 4.08 -3.55 23.86
C ALA A 123 3.33 -4.51 22.92
N THR A 124 2.16 -5.01 23.33
CA THR A 124 1.31 -5.86 22.48
C THR A 124 0.84 -5.10 21.25
N GLN A 125 0.42 -3.85 21.41
CA GLN A 125 0.02 -2.99 20.30
C GLN A 125 1.18 -2.67 19.36
N ALA A 126 2.36 -2.36 19.90
CA ALA A 126 3.56 -2.08 19.11
C ALA A 126 4.00 -3.32 18.31
N LEU A 127 3.97 -4.50 18.93
CA LEU A 127 4.28 -5.77 18.26
C LEU A 127 3.27 -6.09 17.15
N ALA A 128 1.97 -5.85 17.38
CA ALA A 128 0.94 -6.01 16.36
C ALA A 128 1.16 -5.07 15.17
N GLN A 129 1.49 -3.79 15.43
CA GLN A 129 1.86 -2.84 14.38
C GLN A 129 3.10 -3.31 13.60
N GLN A 130 4.16 -3.73 14.29
CA GLN A 130 5.39 -4.18 13.67
C GLN A 130 5.19 -5.45 12.83
N THR A 131 4.37 -6.39 13.31
CA THR A 131 4.06 -7.64 12.60
C THR A 131 3.30 -7.35 11.32
N ALA A 132 2.25 -6.53 11.38
CA ALA A 132 1.47 -6.18 10.19
C ALA A 132 2.29 -5.35 9.18
N MET A 133 3.16 -4.46 9.65
CA MET A 133 4.11 -3.76 8.77
C MET A 133 5.09 -4.73 8.10
N SER A 134 5.60 -5.70 8.87
CA SER A 134 6.53 -6.73 8.35
C SER A 134 5.85 -7.65 7.34
N GLU A 135 4.56 -7.97 7.51
CA GLU A 135 3.78 -8.72 6.53
C GLU A 135 3.67 -7.98 5.20
N ILE A 136 3.38 -6.67 5.24
CA ILE A 136 3.30 -5.83 4.03
C ILE A 136 4.67 -5.73 3.36
N LEU A 137 5.74 -5.47 4.13
CA LEU A 137 7.11 -5.46 3.61
C LEU A 137 7.49 -6.80 2.97
N ARG A 138 7.03 -7.92 3.55
CA ARG A 138 7.25 -9.26 2.97
C ARG A 138 6.51 -9.44 1.64
N VAL A 139 5.28 -8.95 1.52
CA VAL A 139 4.51 -8.97 0.26
C VAL A 139 5.19 -8.10 -0.81
N ILE A 140 5.65 -6.89 -0.43
CA ILE A 140 6.45 -6.00 -1.30
C ILE A 140 7.67 -6.75 -1.85
N SER A 141 8.40 -7.45 -0.98
CA SER A 141 9.61 -8.18 -1.37
C SER A 141 9.32 -9.42 -2.22
N SER A 142 8.12 -10.00 -2.17
CA SER A 142 7.80 -11.23 -2.91
C SER A 142 7.29 -11.00 -4.33
N SER A 143 6.82 -9.79 -4.66
CA SER A 143 6.24 -9.45 -5.96
C SER A 143 6.85 -8.18 -6.55
N PRO A 144 8.15 -8.16 -6.89
CA PRO A 144 8.82 -6.96 -7.39
C PRO A 144 8.25 -6.44 -8.72
N THR A 145 7.59 -7.30 -9.49
CA THR A 145 7.07 -7.01 -10.85
C THR A 145 5.57 -6.77 -10.90
N ASP A 146 4.82 -7.15 -9.85
CA ASP A 146 3.38 -6.99 -9.78
C ASP A 146 3.01 -6.20 -8.53
N ILE A 147 2.56 -4.96 -8.76
CA ILE A 147 2.22 -4.04 -7.70
C ILE A 147 0.84 -4.30 -7.10
N GLN A 148 -0.07 -4.96 -7.82
CA GLN A 148 -1.46 -5.08 -7.40
C GLN A 148 -1.60 -5.79 -6.04
N PRO A 149 -0.95 -6.95 -5.78
CA PRO A 149 -1.00 -7.61 -4.48
C PRO A 149 -0.47 -6.75 -3.32
N VAL A 150 0.47 -5.86 -3.62
CA VAL A 150 1.03 -4.93 -2.63
C VAL A 150 0.01 -3.86 -2.25
N LEU A 151 -0.65 -3.25 -3.25
CA LEU A 151 -1.68 -2.24 -2.99
C LEU A 151 -2.87 -2.84 -2.24
N ASP A 152 -3.24 -4.08 -2.56
CA ASP A 152 -4.30 -4.82 -1.86
C ASP A 152 -3.93 -5.05 -0.38
N ALA A 153 -2.69 -5.49 -0.10
CA ALA A 153 -2.21 -5.68 1.26
C ALA A 153 -2.13 -4.37 2.05
N ILE A 154 -1.77 -3.26 1.38
CA ILE A 154 -1.75 -1.92 1.99
C ILE A 154 -3.17 -1.45 2.32
N ALA A 155 -4.14 -1.66 1.44
CA ALA A 155 -5.54 -1.34 1.71
C ALA A 155 -6.06 -2.14 2.92
N GLU A 156 -5.83 -3.46 2.94
CA GLU A 156 -6.24 -4.32 4.06
C GLU A 156 -5.58 -3.90 5.38
N GLY A 157 -4.26 -3.68 5.37
CA GLY A 157 -3.51 -3.25 6.54
C GLY A 157 -3.96 -1.89 7.08
N SER A 158 -4.26 -0.94 6.17
CA SER A 158 -4.77 0.38 6.51
C SER A 158 -6.14 0.29 7.19
N ALA A 159 -7.07 -0.49 6.63
CA ALA A 159 -8.39 -0.69 7.23
C ALA A 159 -8.27 -1.32 8.63
N ARG A 160 -7.54 -2.44 8.71
CA ARG A 160 -7.40 -3.25 9.92
C ARG A 160 -6.73 -2.50 11.07
N LEU A 161 -5.57 -1.88 10.82
CA LEU A 161 -4.78 -1.27 11.90
C LEU A 161 -5.24 0.15 12.29
N CYS A 162 -5.95 0.85 11.40
CA CYS A 162 -6.53 2.16 11.73
C CYS A 162 -7.96 2.06 12.30
N GLU A 163 -8.45 0.84 12.55
CA GLU A 163 -9.84 0.55 12.94
C GLU A 163 -10.85 1.26 12.02
N ALA A 164 -10.57 1.24 10.72
CA ALA A 164 -11.49 1.70 9.70
C ALA A 164 -12.26 0.49 9.16
N VAL A 165 -13.51 0.73 8.74
CA VAL A 165 -14.29 -0.35 8.13
C VAL A 165 -13.94 -0.53 6.66
N ASP A 166 -13.22 0.42 6.08
CA ASP A 166 -12.99 0.54 4.65
C ASP A 166 -11.71 1.33 4.34
N ALA A 167 -10.98 0.91 3.31
CA ALA A 167 -9.78 1.56 2.80
C ALA A 167 -9.74 1.51 1.27
N VAL A 168 -9.25 2.59 0.66
CA VAL A 168 -9.08 2.75 -0.79
C VAL A 168 -7.70 3.32 -1.08
N VAL A 169 -6.98 2.73 -2.02
CA VAL A 169 -5.74 3.28 -2.56
C VAL A 169 -6.03 3.87 -3.93
N TRP A 170 -5.78 5.17 -4.05
CA TRP A 170 -5.98 5.96 -5.26
C TRP A 170 -4.64 6.27 -5.92
N GLN A 171 -4.57 6.16 -7.24
CA GLN A 171 -3.43 6.59 -8.05
C GLN A 171 -3.82 7.81 -8.89
N VAL A 172 -2.91 8.78 -9.00
CA VAL A 172 -3.06 9.93 -9.90
C VAL A 172 -2.88 9.49 -11.35
N GLU A 173 -3.83 9.85 -12.22
CA GLU A 173 -3.76 9.74 -13.68
C GLU A 173 -4.22 11.06 -14.30
N GLY A 174 -3.28 11.93 -14.69
CA GLY A 174 -3.63 13.26 -15.17
C GLY A 174 -4.28 14.11 -14.07
N ASP A 175 -5.54 14.49 -14.27
CA ASP A 175 -6.34 15.29 -13.34
C ASP A 175 -7.36 14.47 -12.53
N ILE A 176 -7.29 13.14 -12.60
CA ILE A 176 -8.16 12.23 -11.86
C ILE A 176 -7.38 11.31 -10.92
N LEU A 177 -8.08 10.86 -9.89
CA LEU A 177 -7.71 9.73 -9.04
C LEU A 177 -8.43 8.48 -9.53
N ARG A 178 -7.69 7.44 -9.85
CA ARG A 178 -8.22 6.10 -10.17
C ARG A 178 -8.01 5.15 -9.01
N CYS A 179 -9.05 4.42 -8.64
CA CYS A 179 -8.98 3.39 -7.62
C CYS A 179 -8.08 2.25 -8.11
N ARG A 180 -7.08 1.89 -7.30
CA ARG A 180 -6.18 0.76 -7.57
C ARG A 180 -6.39 -0.41 -6.63
N ALA A 181 -6.72 -0.14 -5.38
CA ALA A 181 -7.06 -1.19 -4.42
C ALA A 181 -8.17 -0.71 -3.50
N HIS A 182 -9.01 -1.64 -3.06
CA HIS A 182 -10.12 -1.38 -2.17
C HIS A 182 -10.30 -2.57 -1.22
N CYS A 183 -10.46 -2.28 0.07
CA CYS A 183 -10.76 -3.27 1.10
C CYS A 183 -11.86 -2.72 2.00
N GLY A 184 -13.04 -3.34 1.97
CA GLY A 184 -14.14 -2.94 2.84
C GLY A 184 -15.52 -3.26 2.27
N PRO A 185 -16.58 -3.04 3.07
CA PRO A 185 -17.96 -3.30 2.69
C PRO A 185 -18.65 -2.07 2.07
N ILE A 186 -17.92 -0.99 1.79
CA ILE A 186 -18.49 0.18 1.12
C ILE A 186 -18.39 -0.07 -0.38
N ASP A 187 -19.50 0.16 -1.08
CA ASP A 187 -19.61 -0.17 -2.49
C ASP A 187 -18.56 0.58 -3.33
N ALA A 188 -17.83 -0.16 -4.17
CA ALA A 188 -16.75 0.36 -5.01
C ALA A 188 -17.00 -0.05 -6.48
N PRO A 189 -17.24 0.90 -7.39
CA PRO A 189 -17.35 0.63 -8.81
C PRO A 189 -16.07 0.02 -9.40
N GLU A 190 -16.21 -0.79 -10.45
CA GLU A 190 -15.09 -1.48 -11.12
C GLU A 190 -14.07 -0.50 -11.74
N GLU A 191 -14.53 0.65 -12.24
CA GLU A 191 -13.68 1.74 -12.75
C GLU A 191 -13.87 3.03 -11.94
N TRP A 192 -13.74 2.93 -10.63
CA TRP A 192 -13.98 4.08 -9.78
C TRP A 192 -12.90 5.16 -9.99
N THR A 193 -13.35 6.33 -10.44
CA THR A 193 -12.53 7.53 -10.60
C THR A 193 -13.20 8.73 -9.92
N ILE A 194 -12.37 9.65 -9.42
CA ILE A 194 -12.81 10.95 -8.88
C ILE A 194 -11.85 12.05 -9.34
N PRO A 195 -12.31 13.31 -9.50
CA PRO A 195 -11.43 14.43 -9.86
C PRO A 195 -10.45 14.80 -8.74
N ILE A 196 -9.27 15.33 -9.13
CA ILE A 196 -8.32 15.96 -8.21
C ILE A 196 -8.73 17.42 -8.00
N ASP A 197 -9.64 17.64 -7.06
CA ASP A 197 -10.09 18.96 -6.64
C ASP A 197 -10.17 19.07 -5.11
N ARG A 198 -10.50 20.27 -4.62
CA ARG A 198 -10.67 20.52 -3.19
C ARG A 198 -12.06 20.13 -2.66
N GLY A 199 -12.95 19.63 -3.50
CA GLY A 199 -14.34 19.30 -3.21
C GLY A 199 -14.55 17.91 -2.59
N SER A 200 -13.54 17.03 -2.70
CA SER A 200 -13.48 15.76 -1.98
C SER A 200 -12.29 15.69 -1.03
N GLY A 201 -12.39 14.91 0.04
CA GLY A 201 -11.28 14.75 0.99
C GLY A 201 -10.05 14.05 0.38
N ALA A 202 -10.26 13.10 -0.54
CA ALA A 202 -9.18 12.43 -1.25
C ALA A 202 -8.52 13.34 -2.31
N GLY A 203 -9.32 14.04 -3.12
CA GLY A 203 -8.80 15.02 -4.07
C GLY A 203 -8.04 16.14 -3.38
N ARG A 204 -8.55 16.64 -2.24
CA ARG A 204 -7.89 17.70 -1.47
C ARG A 204 -6.55 17.24 -0.89
N ALA A 205 -6.46 16.02 -0.38
CA ALA A 205 -5.21 15.49 0.14
C ALA A 205 -4.09 15.51 -0.90
N VAL A 206 -4.42 15.18 -2.15
CA VAL A 206 -3.51 15.26 -3.30
C VAL A 206 -3.20 16.71 -3.67
N ALA A 207 -4.23 17.55 -3.80
CA ALA A 207 -4.10 18.95 -4.24
C ALA A 207 -3.25 19.79 -3.26
N ASP A 208 -3.49 19.61 -1.96
CA ASP A 208 -2.81 20.36 -0.90
C ASP A 208 -1.55 19.64 -0.37
N ARG A 209 -1.32 18.38 -0.80
CA ARG A 209 -0.20 17.52 -0.36
C ARG A 209 -0.15 17.35 1.15
N GLN A 210 -1.32 17.24 1.76
CA GLN A 210 -1.49 17.14 3.21
C GLN A 210 -2.48 16.06 3.58
N THR A 211 -2.30 15.47 4.75
CA THR A 211 -3.27 14.54 5.31
C THR A 211 -4.54 15.28 5.69
N ILE A 212 -5.68 14.83 5.16
CA ILE A 212 -7.00 15.44 5.39
C ILE A 212 -7.83 14.52 6.28
N HIS A 213 -8.29 15.03 7.42
CA HIS A 213 -9.18 14.33 8.36
C HIS A 213 -10.50 15.09 8.44
N VAL A 214 -11.61 14.41 8.13
CA VAL A 214 -12.96 14.98 8.23
C VAL A 214 -13.79 14.10 9.14
N LEU A 215 -14.30 14.71 10.22
CA LEU A 215 -15.05 14.00 11.25
C LEU A 215 -16.42 13.51 10.74
N ASP A 216 -17.09 14.33 9.94
CA ASP A 216 -18.41 14.01 9.38
C ASP A 216 -18.58 14.54 7.95
N MET A 217 -18.00 13.83 6.99
CA MET A 217 -18.02 14.20 5.57
C MET A 217 -19.45 14.37 5.02
N ALA A 218 -20.42 13.58 5.50
CA ALA A 218 -21.80 13.70 5.05
C ALA A 218 -22.44 15.04 5.41
N ALA A 219 -21.99 15.69 6.50
CA ALA A 219 -22.45 17.01 6.92
C ALA A 219 -21.74 18.18 6.22
N GLU A 220 -20.54 17.96 5.67
CA GLU A 220 -19.67 19.01 5.09
C GLU A 220 -20.06 19.45 3.66
N THR A 221 -21.32 19.82 3.46
CA THR A 221 -21.88 20.21 2.15
C THR A 221 -21.27 21.47 1.53
N LYS A 222 -20.63 22.33 2.34
CA LYS A 222 -20.06 23.61 1.87
C LYS A 222 -18.60 23.50 1.47
N GLU A 223 -17.78 22.87 2.31
CA GLU A 223 -16.34 22.76 2.07
C GLU A 223 -16.01 21.58 1.14
N TYR A 224 -16.79 20.49 1.23
CA TYR A 224 -16.60 19.27 0.45
C TYR A 224 -17.91 18.84 -0.24
N PRO A 225 -18.44 19.61 -1.20
CA PRO A 225 -19.73 19.30 -1.80
C PRO A 225 -19.77 17.91 -2.48
N GLU A 226 -18.74 17.56 -3.23
CA GLU A 226 -18.57 16.25 -3.87
C GLU A 226 -18.35 15.16 -2.82
N GLY A 227 -17.46 15.41 -1.84
CA GLY A 227 -17.19 14.51 -0.73
C GLY A 227 -18.43 14.15 0.08
N SER A 228 -19.26 15.16 0.39
CA SER A 228 -20.54 15.01 1.08
C SER A 228 -21.54 14.21 0.25
N ALA A 229 -21.63 14.46 -1.06
CA ALA A 229 -22.46 13.66 -1.96
C ALA A 229 -22.03 12.18 -1.97
N TYR A 230 -20.73 11.90 -2.04
CA TYR A 230 -20.20 10.53 -1.94
C TYR A 230 -20.48 9.89 -0.59
N ALA A 231 -20.29 10.62 0.51
CA ALA A 231 -20.57 10.14 1.87
C ALA A 231 -22.03 9.72 2.05
N ASN A 232 -22.97 10.54 1.55
CA ASN A 232 -24.40 10.23 1.59
C ASN A 232 -24.77 9.07 0.66
N ARG A 233 -24.17 8.99 -0.53
CA ARG A 233 -24.44 7.92 -1.50
C ARG A 233 -23.94 6.55 -1.03
N TYR A 234 -22.71 6.51 -0.49
CA TYR A 234 -22.03 5.26 -0.13
C TYR A 234 -22.12 4.94 1.37
N GLY A 235 -22.72 5.82 2.17
CA GLY A 235 -23.07 5.56 3.56
C GLY A 235 -21.87 5.58 4.52
N PHE A 236 -20.94 6.53 4.35
CA PHE A 236 -19.84 6.76 5.30
C PHE A 236 -19.92 8.15 5.93
N ARG A 237 -19.21 8.34 7.05
CA ARG A 237 -19.26 9.55 7.87
C ARG A 237 -17.87 10.11 8.13
N THR A 238 -17.03 9.41 8.89
CA THR A 238 -15.65 9.87 9.15
C THR A 238 -14.72 9.39 8.04
N MET A 239 -13.77 10.22 7.63
CA MET A 239 -12.70 9.80 6.71
C MET A 239 -11.34 10.43 7.07
N LEU A 240 -10.27 9.71 6.70
CA LEU A 240 -8.89 10.18 6.77
C LEU A 240 -8.20 9.83 5.46
N SER A 241 -7.56 10.81 4.82
CA SER A 241 -6.86 10.64 3.55
C SER A 241 -5.41 11.11 3.67
N ALA A 242 -4.45 10.22 3.44
CA ALA A 242 -3.03 10.54 3.41
C ALA A 242 -2.52 10.55 1.95
N PRO A 243 -1.83 11.61 1.49
CA PRO A 243 -1.30 11.64 0.14
C PRO A 243 -0.12 10.68 -0.01
N LEU A 244 0.01 10.08 -1.18
CA LEU A 244 1.20 9.33 -1.60
C LEU A 244 2.16 10.33 -2.27
N LEU A 245 3.28 10.63 -1.64
CA LEU A 245 4.23 11.65 -2.11
C LEU A 245 5.55 10.99 -2.51
N SER A 246 5.88 11.02 -3.80
CA SER A 246 7.19 10.65 -4.34
C SER A 246 8.00 11.93 -4.56
N GLU A 247 9.09 12.12 -3.81
CA GLU A 247 9.93 13.34 -3.85
C GLU A 247 9.12 14.66 -3.75
N GLY A 248 8.02 14.64 -2.99
CA GLY A 248 7.13 15.80 -2.81
C GLY A 248 6.12 16.01 -3.95
N VAL A 249 6.11 15.15 -4.97
CA VAL A 249 5.10 15.08 -6.03
C VAL A 249 4.01 14.08 -5.62
N PRO A 250 2.72 14.47 -5.63
CA PRO A 250 1.66 13.55 -5.30
C PRO A 250 1.39 12.57 -6.43
N ILE A 251 1.50 11.28 -6.14
CA ILE A 251 1.25 10.17 -7.07
C ILE A 251 -0.05 9.41 -6.76
N GLY A 252 -0.73 9.79 -5.68
CA GLY A 252 -1.96 9.12 -5.22
C GLY A 252 -2.39 9.55 -3.81
N THR A 253 -3.34 8.83 -3.23
CA THR A 253 -3.71 8.96 -1.82
C THR A 253 -4.29 7.65 -1.27
N ILE A 254 -4.07 7.36 0.01
CA ILE A 254 -4.79 6.32 0.74
C ILE A 254 -5.91 6.98 1.54
N LEU A 255 -7.13 6.51 1.33
CA LEU A 255 -8.34 6.96 2.00
C LEU A 255 -8.87 5.83 2.90
N ILE A 256 -9.09 6.11 4.18
CA ILE A 256 -9.81 5.20 5.08
C ILE A 256 -11.10 5.84 5.58
N ARG A 257 -12.13 5.01 5.80
CA ARG A 257 -13.50 5.48 6.12
C ARG A 257 -14.15 4.71 7.27
N ARG A 258 -15.06 5.39 7.97
CA ARG A 258 -15.96 4.82 8.99
C ARG A 258 -17.41 5.16 8.67
N LYS A 259 -18.34 4.29 9.07
CA LYS A 259 -19.79 4.53 8.93
C LYS A 259 -20.38 5.34 10.09
N ASP A 260 -19.68 5.41 11.21
CA ASP A 260 -19.98 6.21 12.39
C ASP A 260 -19.16 7.51 12.44
N VAL A 261 -19.65 8.49 13.18
CA VAL A 261 -18.94 9.75 13.47
C VAL A 261 -17.99 9.50 14.65
N ARG A 262 -16.75 9.12 14.34
CA ARG A 262 -15.71 8.78 15.32
C ARG A 262 -14.35 9.16 14.77
N ALA A 263 -13.71 10.15 15.38
CA ALA A 263 -12.41 10.67 14.98
C ALA A 263 -11.32 9.59 14.90
N PHE A 264 -10.43 9.72 13.92
CA PHE A 264 -9.14 9.03 13.94
C PHE A 264 -8.20 9.71 14.95
N SER A 265 -7.45 8.91 15.70
CA SER A 265 -6.45 9.42 16.65
C SER A 265 -5.16 9.77 15.92
N ASP A 266 -4.27 10.54 16.56
CA ASP A 266 -2.95 10.85 16.01
C ASP A 266 -2.14 9.60 15.68
N LYS A 267 -2.34 8.52 16.45
CA LYS A 267 -1.76 7.20 16.17
C LYS A 267 -2.25 6.62 14.84
N HIS A 268 -3.54 6.73 14.54
CA HIS A 268 -4.09 6.29 13.24
C HIS A 268 -3.57 7.16 12.09
N VAL A 269 -3.40 8.47 12.33
CA VAL A 269 -2.82 9.39 11.34
C VAL A 269 -1.38 9.00 11.00
N ALA A 270 -0.53 8.84 11.99
CA ALA A 270 0.86 8.43 11.80
C ALA A 270 0.97 7.06 11.11
N LEU A 271 0.07 6.13 11.46
CA LEU A 271 0.05 4.80 10.86
C LEU A 271 -0.34 4.83 9.38
N LEU A 272 -1.38 5.61 9.02
CA LEU A 272 -1.80 5.77 7.64
C LEU A 272 -0.72 6.45 6.79
N GLN A 273 -0.01 7.43 7.35
CA GLN A 273 1.15 8.05 6.70
C GLN A 273 2.26 7.03 6.46
N THR A 274 2.54 6.15 7.42
CA THR A 274 3.52 5.09 7.23
C THR A 274 3.12 4.14 6.09
N PHE A 275 1.83 3.79 5.98
CA PHE A 275 1.34 3.01 4.84
C PHE A 275 1.45 3.74 3.52
N ALA A 276 1.22 5.06 3.51
CA ALA A 276 1.42 5.89 2.33
C ALA A 276 2.88 5.84 1.86
N ASP A 277 3.84 5.97 2.78
CA ASP A 277 5.27 5.87 2.46
C ASP A 277 5.62 4.49 1.85
N GLN A 278 5.06 3.40 2.38
CA GLN A 278 5.28 2.07 1.82
C GLN A 278 4.64 1.90 0.43
N ALA A 279 3.47 2.48 0.20
CA ALA A 279 2.82 2.47 -1.11
C ALA A 279 3.68 3.21 -2.15
N VAL A 280 4.26 4.36 -1.78
CA VAL A 280 5.16 5.12 -2.64
C VAL A 280 6.37 4.27 -3.05
N ILE A 281 7.04 3.63 -2.08
CA ILE A 281 8.21 2.76 -2.35
C ILE A 281 7.84 1.63 -3.32
N ALA A 282 6.69 0.98 -3.10
CA ALA A 282 6.22 -0.08 -3.98
C ALA A 282 5.92 0.42 -5.40
N MET A 283 5.26 1.57 -5.52
CA MET A 283 4.94 2.22 -6.80
C MET A 283 6.18 2.63 -7.58
N GLU A 284 7.20 3.15 -6.89
CA GLU A 284 8.47 3.51 -7.50
C GLU A 284 9.26 2.27 -7.97
N ASN A 285 9.31 1.21 -7.16
CA ASN A 285 9.99 -0.03 -7.52
C ASN A 285 9.42 -0.65 -8.80
N THR A 286 8.09 -0.73 -8.92
CA THR A 286 7.45 -1.27 -10.13
C THR A 286 7.62 -0.34 -11.33
N ARG A 287 7.60 0.98 -11.14
CA ARG A 287 7.89 1.95 -12.21
C ARG A 287 9.30 1.75 -12.78
N LEU A 288 10.30 1.70 -11.90
CA LEU A 288 11.70 1.49 -12.29
C LEU A 288 11.89 0.14 -12.99
N PHE A 289 11.22 -0.90 -12.52
CA PHE A 289 11.28 -2.21 -13.16
C PHE A 289 10.69 -2.17 -14.58
N LYS A 290 9.50 -1.58 -14.76
CA LYS A 290 8.87 -1.42 -16.08
C LYS A 290 9.72 -0.59 -17.03
N GLU A 291 10.30 0.52 -16.57
CA GLU A 291 11.22 1.34 -17.38
C GLU A 291 12.46 0.54 -17.81
N THR A 292 12.97 -0.32 -16.94
CA THR A 292 14.12 -1.19 -17.24
C THR A 292 13.76 -2.30 -18.21
N GLU A 293 12.57 -2.91 -18.07
CA GLU A 293 12.06 -3.95 -18.97
C GLU A 293 11.79 -3.38 -20.37
N GLU A 294 11.15 -2.21 -20.48
CA GLU A 294 10.95 -1.51 -21.75
C GLU A 294 12.29 -1.12 -22.41
N ALA A 295 13.26 -0.67 -21.61
CA ALA A 295 14.60 -0.39 -22.10
C ALA A 295 15.31 -1.65 -22.60
N LEU A 296 15.17 -2.77 -21.89
CA LEU A 296 15.74 -4.07 -22.26
C LEU A 296 15.06 -4.65 -23.51
N GLU A 297 13.74 -4.53 -23.65
CA GLU A 297 13.02 -4.92 -24.87
C GLU A 297 13.50 -4.09 -26.06
N ARG A 298 13.63 -2.77 -25.90
CA ARG A 298 14.18 -1.88 -26.95
C ARG A 298 15.61 -2.26 -27.31
N GLN A 299 16.47 -2.53 -26.32
CA GLN A 299 17.85 -2.96 -26.56
C GLN A 299 17.91 -4.34 -27.20
N THR A 300 17.07 -5.28 -26.81
CA THR A 300 17.01 -6.64 -27.37
C THR A 300 16.53 -6.58 -28.81
N ALA A 301 15.48 -5.82 -29.11
CA ALA A 301 15.02 -5.59 -30.47
C ALA A 301 16.14 -4.95 -31.34
N THR A 302 16.85 -3.97 -30.79
CA THR A 302 18.00 -3.34 -31.47
C THR A 302 19.16 -4.33 -31.67
N ALA A 303 19.47 -5.14 -30.66
CA ALA A 303 20.55 -6.12 -30.70
C ALA A 303 20.23 -7.30 -31.63
N GLU A 304 18.97 -7.73 -31.72
CA GLU A 304 18.51 -8.71 -32.70
C GLU A 304 18.66 -8.16 -34.11
N ILE A 305 18.29 -6.90 -34.36
CA ILE A 305 18.54 -6.23 -35.65
C ILE A 305 20.04 -6.19 -35.95
N LEU A 306 20.87 -5.76 -35.01
CA LEU A 306 22.32 -5.66 -35.19
C LEU A 306 23.00 -7.02 -35.37
N LYS A 307 22.61 -8.03 -34.57
CA LYS A 307 23.10 -9.40 -34.68
C LYS A 307 22.71 -10.00 -36.02
N PHE A 308 21.48 -9.78 -36.45
CA PHE A 308 21.01 -10.22 -37.75
C PHE A 308 21.76 -9.56 -38.93
N ILE A 309 22.06 -8.26 -38.84
CA ILE A 309 22.96 -7.56 -39.78
C ILE A 309 24.37 -8.18 -39.77
N SER A 310 24.88 -8.54 -38.57
CA SER A 310 26.22 -9.08 -38.36
C SER A 310 26.40 -10.55 -38.77
N THR A 311 25.39 -11.40 -38.61
CA THR A 311 25.50 -12.85 -38.87
C THR A 311 25.14 -13.25 -40.29
N SER A 312 24.46 -12.36 -41.03
CA SER A 312 23.95 -12.64 -42.38
C SER A 312 24.87 -12.09 -43.47
N THR A 313 26.18 -12.19 -43.29
CA THR A 313 27.19 -11.79 -44.30
C THR A 313 27.14 -12.63 -45.59
N THR A 314 26.26 -13.63 -45.68
CA THR A 314 26.22 -14.60 -46.80
C THR A 314 24.89 -14.67 -47.55
N ASP A 315 23.83 -14.00 -47.08
CA ASP A 315 22.57 -13.87 -47.84
C ASP A 315 21.92 -12.50 -47.63
N LEU A 316 22.32 -11.55 -48.48
CA LEU A 316 21.79 -10.19 -48.50
C LEU A 316 20.26 -10.15 -48.68
N GLN A 317 19.68 -11.13 -49.39
CA GLN A 317 18.23 -11.17 -49.64
C GLN A 317 17.48 -11.48 -48.35
N GLN A 318 17.96 -12.47 -47.59
CA GLN A 318 17.39 -12.80 -46.28
C GLN A 318 17.43 -11.59 -45.34
N VAL A 319 18.52 -10.80 -45.38
CA VAL A 319 18.64 -9.57 -44.58
C VAL A 319 17.53 -8.58 -44.91
N MET A 320 17.36 -8.30 -46.19
CA MET A 320 16.39 -7.31 -46.66
C MET A 320 14.95 -7.76 -46.36
N ASP A 321 14.64 -9.06 -46.49
CA ASP A 321 13.32 -9.62 -46.21
C ASP A 321 12.93 -9.53 -44.72
N THR A 322 13.88 -9.73 -43.81
CA THR A 322 13.62 -9.54 -42.37
C THR A 322 13.53 -8.05 -42.01
N LEU A 323 14.32 -7.20 -42.68
CA LEU A 323 14.29 -5.76 -42.45
C LEU A 323 12.92 -5.17 -42.78
N VAL A 324 12.33 -5.51 -43.94
CA VAL A 324 10.98 -5.05 -44.29
C VAL A 324 9.93 -5.55 -43.30
N LYS A 325 9.97 -6.83 -42.90
CA LYS A 325 9.06 -7.36 -41.87
C LYS A 325 9.15 -6.60 -40.54
N SER A 326 10.38 -6.31 -40.11
CA SER A 326 10.63 -5.62 -38.84
C SER A 326 10.21 -4.15 -38.92
N ALA A 327 10.51 -3.46 -40.02
CA ALA A 327 10.10 -2.08 -40.25
C ALA A 327 8.58 -1.93 -40.27
N ALA A 328 7.87 -2.84 -40.93
CA ALA A 328 6.41 -2.82 -40.93
C ALA A 328 5.83 -3.04 -39.53
N ARG A 329 6.34 -4.03 -38.79
CA ARG A 329 5.88 -4.33 -37.42
C ARG A 329 6.15 -3.17 -36.46
N LEU A 330 7.36 -2.62 -36.46
CA LEU A 330 7.77 -1.57 -35.52
C LEU A 330 7.04 -0.25 -35.78
N CYS A 331 6.74 0.07 -37.04
CA CYS A 331 6.07 1.32 -37.40
C CYS A 331 4.55 1.18 -37.54
N GLY A 332 3.95 0.05 -37.13
CA GLY A 332 2.52 -0.21 -37.27
C GLY A 332 2.02 -0.09 -38.71
N ALA A 333 2.87 -0.39 -39.68
CA ALA A 333 2.62 -0.13 -41.09
C ALA A 333 1.94 -1.31 -41.78
N THR A 334 1.14 -0.99 -42.79
CA THR A 334 0.50 -2.01 -43.63
C THR A 334 1.53 -2.67 -44.53
N ASP A 335 2.38 -1.86 -45.15
CA ASP A 335 3.35 -2.31 -46.14
C ASP A 335 4.71 -1.62 -45.95
N SER A 336 5.79 -2.32 -46.30
CA SER A 336 7.15 -1.79 -46.32
C SER A 336 7.99 -2.34 -47.47
N VAL A 337 8.96 -1.56 -47.93
CA VAL A 337 9.85 -1.89 -49.04
C VAL A 337 11.27 -1.43 -48.76
N VAL A 338 12.24 -2.19 -49.26
CA VAL A 338 13.63 -1.73 -49.38
C VAL A 338 13.94 -1.53 -50.85
N GLN A 339 14.47 -0.36 -51.17
CA GLN A 339 14.85 0.02 -52.52
C GLN A 339 16.32 0.42 -52.54
N ARG A 340 17.03 0.10 -53.63
CA ARG A 340 18.44 0.44 -53.81
C ARG A 340 18.62 1.22 -55.11
N VAL A 341 19.54 2.18 -55.08
CA VAL A 341 19.93 2.94 -56.26
C VAL A 341 20.65 2.01 -57.25
N GLU A 342 20.08 1.89 -58.45
CA GLU A 342 20.66 1.26 -59.64
C GLU A 342 20.58 2.27 -60.80
N GLY A 343 21.72 2.89 -61.12
CA GLY A 343 21.75 3.99 -62.10
C GLY A 343 20.91 5.18 -61.61
N ASP A 344 19.96 5.60 -62.45
CA ASP A 344 19.07 6.74 -62.17
C ASP A 344 17.71 6.31 -61.57
N SER A 345 17.63 5.09 -61.04
CA SER A 345 16.39 4.52 -60.49
C SER A 345 16.61 3.79 -59.16
N LEU A 346 15.55 3.71 -58.37
CA LEU A 346 15.44 2.92 -57.16
C LEU A 346 14.77 1.59 -57.51
N LYS A 347 15.53 0.50 -57.44
CA LYS A 347 14.99 -0.84 -57.64
C LYS A 347 14.56 -1.45 -56.32
N ILE A 348 13.40 -2.09 -56.30
CA ILE A 348 12.87 -2.77 -55.11
C ILE A 348 13.58 -4.11 -54.93
N TYR A 349 14.19 -4.32 -53.75
CA TYR A 349 14.95 -5.52 -53.40
C TYR A 349 14.21 -6.44 -52.43
N ALA A 350 13.41 -5.88 -51.54
CA ALA A 350 12.56 -6.64 -50.63
C ALA A 350 11.26 -5.88 -50.37
N GLN A 351 10.20 -6.62 -50.04
CA GLN A 351 8.90 -6.08 -49.71
C GLN A 351 8.17 -6.94 -48.67
N TYR A 352 7.32 -6.31 -47.88
CA TYR A 352 6.39 -6.97 -46.96
C TYR A 352 5.06 -6.23 -46.98
N GLY A 353 3.95 -6.98 -47.04
CA GLY A 353 2.60 -6.41 -47.18
C GLY A 353 1.89 -6.87 -48.45
N SER A 354 0.66 -6.39 -48.67
CA SER A 354 -0.26 -6.96 -49.69
C SER A 354 -0.56 -6.05 -50.89
N GLY A 355 0.08 -4.88 -51.00
CA GLY A 355 -0.01 -4.01 -52.17
C GLY A 355 0.79 -4.50 -53.36
N VAL A 356 0.23 -5.46 -54.12
CA VAL A 356 0.86 -6.06 -55.31
C VAL A 356 0.95 -5.04 -56.46
N LEU A 357 2.02 -4.26 -56.48
CA LEU A 357 2.65 -3.69 -57.69
C LEU A 357 4.18 -3.61 -57.55
N ASP A 358 4.69 -3.53 -56.32
CA ASP A 358 6.12 -3.45 -56.00
C ASP A 358 6.84 -4.80 -56.09
N THR A 359 6.61 -5.53 -57.18
CA THR A 359 7.31 -6.80 -57.38
C THR A 359 8.82 -6.55 -57.26
N VAL A 360 9.52 -7.39 -56.49
CA VAL A 360 10.99 -7.32 -56.40
C VAL A 360 11.56 -7.20 -57.82
N GLY A 361 12.37 -6.17 -58.06
CA GLY A 361 12.87 -5.79 -59.38
C GLY A 361 12.19 -4.59 -60.05
N THR A 362 11.06 -4.11 -59.54
CA THR A 362 10.40 -2.87 -60.00
C THR A 362 11.30 -1.67 -59.75
N THR A 363 11.33 -0.72 -60.69
CA THR A 363 12.13 0.50 -60.59
C THR A 363 11.25 1.74 -60.39
N VAL A 364 11.71 2.64 -59.53
CA VAL A 364 11.11 3.94 -59.22
C VAL A 364 12.11 5.04 -59.61
N PRO A 365 11.71 6.12 -60.31
CA PRO A 365 12.65 7.18 -60.68
C PRO A 365 13.22 7.91 -59.44
N ILE A 366 14.49 8.30 -59.52
CA ILE A 366 15.15 9.17 -58.54
C ILE A 366 14.88 10.63 -58.93
N GLU A 367 13.72 11.14 -58.52
CA GLU A 367 13.29 12.51 -58.79
C GLU A 367 12.55 13.10 -57.58
N LEU A 368 12.44 14.43 -57.51
CA LEU A 368 11.80 15.13 -56.39
C LEU A 368 10.29 14.84 -56.27
N GLN A 369 9.64 14.45 -57.37
CA GLN A 369 8.23 14.04 -57.38
C GLN A 369 7.99 12.60 -56.92
N SER A 370 9.06 11.84 -56.66
CA SER A 370 9.01 10.51 -56.05
C SER A 370 9.30 10.64 -54.56
N VAL A 371 8.42 10.12 -53.68
CA VAL A 371 8.64 10.18 -52.22
C VAL A 371 9.99 9.53 -51.85
N ALA A 372 10.28 8.38 -52.46
CA ALA A 372 11.53 7.68 -52.25
C ALA A 372 12.71 8.35 -52.98
N GLY A 373 12.52 8.82 -54.22
CA GLY A 373 13.56 9.53 -54.98
C GLY A 373 14.01 10.80 -54.27
N ARG A 374 13.05 11.58 -53.77
CA ARG A 374 13.28 12.79 -52.97
C ARG A 374 14.08 12.49 -51.70
N ALA A 375 13.76 11.41 -50.98
CA ALA A 375 14.51 11.03 -49.78
C ALA A 375 15.99 10.74 -50.07
N VAL A 376 16.30 10.12 -51.21
CA VAL A 376 17.68 9.88 -51.65
C VAL A 376 18.39 11.18 -52.02
N LEU A 377 17.72 12.04 -52.80
CA LEU A 377 18.29 13.30 -53.29
C LEU A 377 18.55 14.29 -52.14
N GLU A 378 17.59 14.45 -51.25
CA GLU A 378 17.67 15.35 -50.11
C GLU A 378 18.44 14.75 -48.92
N ARG A 379 18.67 13.44 -48.91
CA ARG A 379 19.38 12.69 -47.86
C ARG A 379 18.77 12.85 -46.48
N GLN A 380 17.46 13.05 -46.44
CA GLN A 380 16.67 13.15 -45.23
C GLN A 380 15.38 12.33 -45.35
N PRO A 381 14.79 11.91 -44.22
CA PRO A 381 13.49 11.25 -44.23
C PRO A 381 12.41 12.16 -44.84
N ILE A 382 11.61 11.61 -45.76
CA ILE A 382 10.43 12.28 -46.31
C ILE A 382 9.20 11.62 -45.73
N HIS A 383 8.46 12.37 -44.92
CA HIS A 383 7.21 11.93 -44.31
C HIS A 383 6.04 12.68 -44.91
N ILE A 384 5.06 11.93 -45.40
CA ILE A 384 3.78 12.43 -45.89
C ILE A 384 2.70 11.90 -44.95
N PRO A 385 2.12 12.74 -44.07
CA PRO A 385 1.10 12.30 -43.14
C PRO A 385 -0.23 11.97 -43.83
N ASP A 386 -0.58 12.67 -44.90
CA ASP A 386 -1.74 12.34 -45.72
C ASP A 386 -1.47 12.64 -47.19
N LEU A 387 -1.27 11.59 -47.96
CA LEU A 387 -0.99 11.61 -49.39
C LEU A 387 -2.16 12.20 -50.18
N MET A 388 -3.39 12.01 -49.70
CA MET A 388 -4.58 12.54 -50.37
C MET A 388 -4.78 14.03 -50.10
N ALA A 389 -4.12 14.58 -49.08
CA ALA A 389 -4.14 16.01 -48.76
C ALA A 389 -3.07 16.83 -49.51
N MET A 390 -2.12 16.18 -50.17
CA MET A 390 -1.07 16.87 -50.95
C MET A 390 -1.68 17.55 -52.20
N PRO A 391 -1.00 18.56 -52.81
CA PRO A 391 -1.39 19.15 -54.10
C PRO A 391 -1.44 18.13 -55.24
N GLU A 392 -2.35 18.29 -56.21
CA GLU A 392 -2.60 17.28 -57.29
C GLU A 392 -1.39 17.02 -58.20
N ASP A 393 -0.57 18.03 -58.40
CA ASP A 393 0.69 18.01 -59.15
C ASP A 393 1.88 17.43 -58.36
N GLU A 394 1.74 17.27 -57.03
CA GLU A 394 2.78 16.72 -56.16
C GLU A 394 2.58 15.22 -55.94
N TYR A 395 3.65 14.45 -56.14
CA TYR A 395 3.68 12.99 -55.97
C TYR A 395 2.58 12.24 -56.73
N ALA A 396 2.26 12.66 -57.96
CA ALA A 396 1.18 12.07 -58.77
C ALA A 396 1.25 10.54 -58.88
N TRP A 397 2.45 9.97 -59.05
CA TRP A 397 2.65 8.52 -59.06
C TRP A 397 2.36 7.87 -57.70
N ALA A 398 2.82 8.47 -56.60
CA ALA A 398 2.55 7.98 -55.26
C ALA A 398 1.05 8.08 -54.94
N LYS A 399 0.36 9.16 -55.34
CA LYS A 399 -1.09 9.29 -55.20
C LYS A 399 -1.85 8.22 -55.98
N ALA A 400 -1.48 7.96 -57.22
CA ALA A 400 -2.11 6.91 -58.03
C ALA A 400 -1.99 5.53 -57.36
N THR A 401 -0.82 5.23 -56.77
CA THR A 401 -0.64 4.00 -55.97
C THR A 401 -1.41 4.05 -54.64
N GLY A 402 -1.46 5.20 -53.97
CA GLY A 402 -2.25 5.42 -52.76
C GLY A 402 -3.74 5.19 -52.98
N VAL A 403 -4.31 5.65 -54.10
CA VAL A 403 -5.73 5.42 -54.45
C VAL A 403 -5.97 3.94 -54.75
N LYS A 404 -5.05 3.31 -55.48
CA LYS A 404 -5.18 1.92 -55.89
C LYS A 404 -5.09 0.93 -54.72
N TYR A 405 -4.24 1.20 -53.74
CA TYR A 405 -3.95 0.31 -52.61
C TYR A 405 -4.45 0.83 -51.26
N ASP A 406 -5.19 1.94 -51.28
CA ASP A 406 -5.77 2.57 -50.10
C ASP A 406 -4.71 3.01 -49.08
N TYR A 407 -3.58 3.56 -49.54
CA TYR A 407 -2.60 4.18 -48.64
C TYR A 407 -2.91 5.65 -48.42
N ARG A 408 -2.79 6.08 -47.16
CA ARG A 408 -2.96 7.47 -46.74
C ARG A 408 -1.66 8.09 -46.26
N ALA A 409 -0.80 7.40 -45.51
CA ALA A 409 0.49 7.96 -45.10
C ALA A 409 1.68 7.18 -45.67
N MET A 410 2.76 7.91 -45.95
CA MET A 410 4.01 7.36 -46.48
C MET A 410 5.21 7.94 -45.75
N LEU A 411 6.21 7.11 -45.50
CA LEU A 411 7.52 7.52 -44.98
C LEU A 411 8.61 6.86 -45.82
N ALA A 412 9.54 7.65 -46.34
CA ALA A 412 10.74 7.17 -47.00
C ALA A 412 11.97 7.61 -46.22
N VAL A 413 12.75 6.66 -45.72
CA VAL A 413 14.00 6.92 -44.99
C VAL A 413 15.18 6.56 -45.88
N PRO A 414 16.11 7.47 -46.16
CA PRO A 414 17.25 7.17 -47.02
C PRO A 414 18.27 6.29 -46.30
N MET A 415 18.77 5.27 -47.01
CA MET A 415 19.92 4.48 -46.58
C MET A 415 21.19 5.20 -47.04
N LEU A 416 21.99 5.71 -46.10
CA LEU A 416 23.17 6.51 -46.42
C LEU A 416 24.46 5.72 -46.15
N SER A 417 25.45 5.88 -47.02
CA SER A 417 26.84 5.47 -46.76
C SER A 417 27.78 6.60 -47.12
N ARG A 418 28.58 7.07 -46.16
CA ARG A 418 29.50 8.21 -46.32
C ARG A 418 28.81 9.45 -46.93
N GLY A 419 27.55 9.69 -46.56
CA GLY A 419 26.74 10.81 -47.06
C GLY A 419 26.16 10.64 -48.47
N VAL A 420 26.33 9.47 -49.10
CA VAL A 420 25.71 9.12 -50.39
C VAL A 420 24.46 8.27 -50.15
N GLY A 421 23.34 8.62 -50.78
CA GLY A 421 22.12 7.83 -50.75
C GLY A 421 22.26 6.55 -51.56
N LEU A 422 22.30 5.42 -50.89
CA LEU A 422 22.39 4.08 -51.50
C LEU A 422 21.02 3.49 -51.83
N GLY A 423 19.94 4.05 -51.27
CA GLY A 423 18.60 3.52 -51.39
C GLY A 423 17.65 4.12 -50.37
N THR A 424 16.49 3.49 -50.19
CA THR A 424 15.46 3.90 -49.24
C THR A 424 14.83 2.70 -48.55
N ILE A 425 14.34 2.93 -47.34
CA ILE A 425 13.35 2.09 -46.68
C ILE A 425 12.03 2.86 -46.75
N GLY A 426 11.06 2.32 -47.46
CA GLY A 426 9.72 2.89 -47.63
C GLY A 426 8.72 2.20 -46.72
N ILE A 427 7.86 2.96 -46.07
CA ILE A 427 6.83 2.49 -45.13
C ILE A 427 5.50 3.17 -45.49
N ARG A 428 4.41 2.39 -45.51
CA ARG A 428 3.08 2.84 -45.94
C ARG A 428 1.99 2.32 -45.03
N ARG A 429 0.95 3.13 -44.82
CA ARG A 429 -0.22 2.75 -44.04
C ARG A 429 -1.51 3.27 -44.65
N LYS A 430 -2.61 2.61 -44.32
CA LYS A 430 -3.95 2.99 -44.79
C LYS A 430 -4.57 4.16 -44.03
N GLU A 431 -4.02 4.52 -42.88
CA GLU A 431 -4.51 5.62 -42.04
C GLU A 431 -3.66 6.90 -42.22
N ALA A 432 -4.27 8.07 -42.13
CA ALA A 432 -3.53 9.34 -42.18
C ALA A 432 -2.81 9.63 -40.84
N GLY A 433 -1.72 10.40 -40.86
CA GLY A 433 -0.98 10.92 -39.69
C GLY A 433 0.51 10.52 -39.61
N ALA A 434 1.13 10.71 -38.43
CA ALA A 434 2.54 10.42 -38.18
C ALA A 434 2.82 8.95 -37.83
N PHE A 435 3.97 8.44 -38.29
CA PHE A 435 4.51 7.16 -37.84
C PHE A 435 5.11 7.37 -36.44
N SER A 436 4.63 6.61 -35.44
CA SER A 436 5.03 6.69 -34.04
C SER A 436 6.32 5.96 -33.76
#